data_AF-A0A839RPQ9-F1
#
_entry.id   AF-A0A839RPQ9-F1
#
_cell.length_a   1.000
_cell.length_b   1.000
_cell.length_c   1.000
_cell.angle_alpha   90.00
_cell.angle_beta   90.00
_cell.angle_gamma   90.00
#
_symmetry.space_group_name_H-M   'P 1'
#
loop_
_entity.id
_entity.type
_entity.pdbx_description
1 polymer ?
#
loop_
_entity_poly.entity_id
_entity_poly.type
_entity_poly.pdbx_seq_one_letter_code
_entity_poly.pdbx_strand_id
1 'polypeptide(L)'
;MIGLLVGVAAGYVLGTRAGRERFEQISRTARTVATSPATKKAIEVGRQKLSDALSTTPRLERIADIDDSTSVYAPHEAARGQANVNGARR
;
A
#
# COMPACT_ATOMS: atom_id res chain seq x y z
N MET A 1 28.22 -7.73 6.82
CA MET A 1 27.68 -6.76 5.84
C MET A 1 28.10 -7.07 4.41
N ILE A 2 29.38 -7.33 4.13
CA ILE A 2 29.89 -7.60 2.76
C ILE A 2 29.23 -8.82 2.09
N GLY A 3 28.97 -9.91 2.82
CA GLY A 3 28.34 -11.12 2.25
C GLY A 3 26.92 -10.89 1.70
N LEU A 4 26.14 -9.97 2.28
CA LEU A 4 24.81 -9.62 1.77
C LEU A 4 24.93 -8.93 0.41
N LEU A 5 25.85 -7.96 0.29
CA LEU A 5 26.10 -7.24 -0.96
C LEU A 5 26.57 -8.20 -2.07
N VAL A 6 27.45 -9.15 -1.71
CA VAL A 6 27.89 -10.20 -2.65
C VAL A 6 26.73 -11.10 -3.07
N GLY A 7 25.87 -11.52 -2.14
CA GLY A 7 24.68 -12.31 -2.44
C GLY A 7 23.70 -11.59 -3.37
N VAL A 8 23.45 -10.30 -3.12
CA VAL A 8 22.58 -9.46 -3.97
C VAL A 8 23.19 -9.29 -5.36
N ALA A 9 24.48 -8.97 -5.45
CA ALA A 9 25.16 -8.78 -6.72
C ALA A 9 25.21 -10.09 -7.54
N ALA A 10 25.52 -11.22 -6.89
CA ALA A 10 25.51 -12.53 -7.52
C ALA A 10 24.12 -12.90 -8.02
N GLY A 11 23.08 -12.68 -7.21
CA GLY A 11 21.68 -12.89 -7.62
C GLY A 11 21.27 -12.02 -8.81
N TYR A 12 21.70 -10.76 -8.85
CA TYR A 12 21.42 -9.84 -9.96
C TYR A 12 22.11 -10.28 -11.26
N VAL A 13 23.39 -10.66 -11.19
CA VAL A 13 24.14 -11.13 -12.37
C VAL A 13 23.62 -12.47 -12.87
N LEU A 14 23.32 -13.42 -11.98
CA LEU A 14 22.75 -14.72 -12.39
C LEU A 14 21.35 -14.55 -12.99
N GLY A 15 20.54 -13.65 -12.42
CA GLY A 15 19.20 -13.33 -12.93
C GLY A 15 19.22 -12.59 -14.28
N THR A 16 20.24 -11.78 -14.55
CA THR A 16 20.37 -11.03 -15.81
C THR A 16 21.07 -11.81 -16.92
N ARG A 17 21.90 -12.81 -16.60
CA ARG A 17 22.79 -13.47 -17.57
C ARG A 17 22.27 -14.82 -18.10
N ALA A 18 21.15 -15.34 -17.62
CA ALA A 18 20.67 -16.67 -17.98
C ALA A 18 19.90 -16.72 -19.32
N GLY A 19 20.64 -16.88 -20.41
CA GLY A 19 20.28 -17.67 -21.59
C GLY A 19 18.89 -17.46 -22.20
N ARG A 20 18.82 -16.65 -23.27
CA ARG A 20 17.60 -16.35 -24.07
C ARG A 20 16.71 -17.57 -24.34
N GLU A 21 17.31 -18.73 -24.60
CA GLU A 21 16.58 -19.97 -24.95
C GLU A 21 15.83 -20.58 -23.75
N ARG A 22 16.43 -20.58 -22.56
CA ARG A 22 15.74 -20.99 -21.31
C ARG A 22 14.83 -19.89 -20.78
N PHE A 23 15.19 -18.63 -21.00
CA PHE A 23 14.36 -17.49 -20.65
C PHE A 23 13.02 -17.55 -21.38
N GLU A 24 12.98 -17.96 -22.64
CA GLU A 24 11.72 -18.15 -23.36
C GLU A 24 10.81 -19.20 -22.71
N GLN A 25 11.35 -20.36 -22.32
CA GLN A 25 10.60 -21.43 -21.66
C GLN A 25 10.03 -20.98 -20.31
N ILE A 26 10.85 -20.29 -19.52
CA ILE A 26 10.44 -19.73 -18.24
C ILE A 26 9.41 -18.62 -18.46
N SER A 27 9.60 -17.75 -19.45
CA SER A 27 8.66 -16.66 -19.73
C SER A 27 7.29 -17.17 -20.18
N ARG A 28 7.23 -18.23 -21.00
CA ARG A 28 5.96 -18.86 -21.40
C ARG A 28 5.25 -19.45 -20.20
N THR A 29 5.98 -20.17 -19.36
CA THR A 29 5.43 -20.75 -18.13
C THR A 29 4.96 -19.67 -17.16
N ALA A 30 5.76 -18.62 -16.97
CA ALA A 30 5.43 -17.45 -16.16
C ALA A 30 4.21 -16.71 -16.70
N ARG A 31 4.09 -16.54 -18.02
CA ARG A 31 2.92 -15.95 -18.66
C ARG A 31 1.67 -16.79 -18.39
N THR A 32 1.75 -18.10 -18.53
CA THR A 32 0.64 -19.02 -18.25
C THR A 32 0.19 -18.91 -16.79
N VAL A 33 1.14 -18.95 -15.86
CA VAL A 33 0.87 -18.78 -14.42
C VAL A 33 0.24 -17.41 -14.16
N ALA A 34 0.80 -16.33 -14.72
CA ALA A 34 0.27 -14.98 -14.58
C ALA A 34 -1.15 -14.82 -15.14
N THR A 35 -1.49 -15.55 -16.20
CA THR A 35 -2.84 -15.55 -16.79
C THR A 35 -3.84 -16.43 -16.04
N SER A 36 -3.39 -17.21 -15.04
CA SER A 36 -4.24 -18.15 -14.32
C SER A 36 -5.31 -17.46 -13.47
N PRO A 37 -6.47 -18.10 -13.23
CA PRO A 37 -7.53 -17.55 -12.38
C PRO A 37 -7.08 -17.31 -10.94
N ALA A 38 -6.20 -18.18 -10.41
CA ALA A 38 -5.66 -18.06 -9.06
C ALA A 38 -4.79 -16.80 -8.90
N THR A 39 -3.91 -16.53 -9.87
CA THR A 39 -3.08 -15.33 -9.86
C THR A 39 -3.90 -14.06 -9.99
N LYS A 40 -4.92 -14.05 -10.85
CA LYS A 40 -5.85 -12.91 -10.97
C LYS A 40 -6.56 -12.62 -9.64
N LYS A 41 -7.04 -13.65 -8.94
CA LYS A 41 -7.64 -13.49 -7.59
C LYS A 41 -6.64 -12.94 -6.58
N ALA A 42 -5.40 -13.44 -6.59
CA ALA A 42 -4.36 -12.96 -5.68
C ALA A 42 -4.02 -11.47 -5.91
N ILE A 43 -3.94 -11.05 -7.18
CA ILE A 43 -3.72 -9.64 -7.55
C ILE A 43 -4.88 -8.77 -7.09
N GLU A 44 -6.13 -9.21 -7.29
CA GLU A 44 -7.31 -8.43 -6.87
C GLU A 44 -7.36 -8.25 -5.35
N VAL A 45 -7.15 -9.33 -4.59
CA VAL A 45 -7.08 -9.27 -3.12
C VAL A 45 -5.93 -8.37 -2.67
N GLY A 46 -4.78 -8.45 -3.34
CA GLY A 46 -3.63 -7.58 -3.09
C GLY A 46 -3.97 -6.12 -3.34
N ARG A 47 -4.66 -5.80 -4.44
CA ARG A 47 -5.10 -4.45 -4.79
C ARG A 47 -6.11 -3.90 -3.78
N GLN A 48 -7.07 -4.72 -3.34
CA GLN A 48 -8.01 -4.33 -2.28
C GLN A 48 -7.28 -4.03 -0.98
N LYS A 49 -6.42 -4.92 -0.51
CA LYS A 49 -5.62 -4.70 0.71
C LYS A 49 -4.71 -3.48 0.60
N LEU A 50 -4.13 -3.25 -0.57
CA LEU A 50 -3.32 -2.07 -0.83
C LEU A 50 -4.18 -0.81 -0.85
N SER A 51 -5.39 -0.86 -1.41
CA SER A 51 -6.33 0.26 -1.39
C SER A 51 -6.80 0.56 0.03
N ASP A 52 -7.06 -0.46 0.85
CA ASP A 52 -7.39 -0.29 2.26
C ASP A 52 -6.21 0.33 3.03
N ALA A 53 -4.99 -0.17 2.81
CA ALA A 53 -3.79 0.33 3.47
C ALA A 53 -3.38 1.74 3.00
N LEU A 54 -3.60 2.07 1.73
CA LEU A 54 -3.29 3.37 1.13
C LEU A 54 -4.47 4.34 1.17
N SER A 55 -5.67 3.91 1.57
CA SER A 55 -6.80 4.79 1.81
C SER A 55 -6.50 5.69 3.01
N THR A 56 -5.72 6.72 2.73
CA THR A 56 -5.45 7.90 3.56
C THR A 56 -6.67 8.82 3.56
N THR A 57 -7.87 8.25 3.59
CA THR A 57 -9.08 8.99 3.95
C THR A 57 -9.25 8.75 5.44
N PRO A 58 -8.62 9.57 6.32
CA PRO A 58 -8.89 9.46 7.74
C PRO A 58 -10.40 9.58 7.92
N ARG A 59 -10.97 8.70 8.75
CA ARG A 59 -12.41 8.75 9.06
C ARG A 59 -12.72 10.15 9.56
N LEU A 60 -13.41 10.90 8.71
CA LEU A 60 -13.73 12.30 8.92
C LEU A 60 -14.85 12.38 9.95
N GLU A 61 -14.56 12.92 11.12
CA GLU A 61 -15.52 13.15 12.19
C GLU A 61 -15.95 14.62 12.15
N ARG A 62 -17.25 14.90 12.27
CA ARG A 62 -17.78 16.26 12.33
C ARG A 62 -17.37 16.85 13.67
N ILE A 63 -16.53 17.89 13.63
CA ILE A 63 -15.98 18.50 14.85
C ILE A 63 -16.65 19.82 15.23
N ALA A 64 -17.22 20.56 14.27
CA ALA A 64 -18.01 21.77 14.53
C ALA A 64 -18.79 22.20 13.28
N ASP A 65 -19.95 22.82 13.48
CA ASP A 65 -20.67 23.58 12.44
C ASP A 65 -20.18 25.04 12.48
N ILE A 66 -19.74 25.57 11.33
CA ILE A 66 -19.26 26.96 11.20
C ILE A 66 -20.43 27.92 10.95
N ASP A 67 -21.51 27.41 10.36
CA ASP A 67 -22.78 28.09 10.06
C ASP A 67 -23.88 27.04 9.82
N ASP A 68 -25.17 27.41 9.80
CA ASP A 68 -26.32 26.53 9.56
C ASP A 68 -26.23 25.70 8.25
N SER A 69 -25.35 26.11 7.35
CA SER A 69 -25.16 25.52 6.02
C SER A 69 -23.81 24.82 5.81
N THR A 70 -22.84 24.98 6.72
CA THR A 70 -21.44 24.61 6.44
C THR A 70 -20.83 23.78 7.57
N SER A 71 -20.64 22.48 7.30
CA SER A 71 -20.00 21.53 8.22
C SER A 71 -18.53 21.32 7.87
N VAL A 72 -17.65 21.41 8.88
CA VAL A 72 -16.21 21.14 8.72
C VAL A 72 -15.83 19.79 9.33
N TYR A 73 -15.11 19.00 8.54
CA TYR A 73 -14.67 17.65 8.87
C TYR A 73 -13.17 17.64 9.14
N ALA A 74 -12.74 16.99 10.22
CA ALA A 74 -11.32 16.79 10.51
C ALA A 74 -10.98 15.29 10.68
N PRO A 75 -9.71 14.92 10.42
CA PRO A 75 -9.20 13.59 10.75
C PRO A 75 -9.41 13.26 12.24
N HIS A 76 -9.89 12.05 12.55
CA HIS A 76 -10.17 11.59 13.92
C HIS A 76 -9.01 11.82 14.92
N GLU A 77 -7.76 11.78 14.45
CA GLU A 77 -6.57 12.00 15.28
C GLU A 77 -6.46 13.46 15.77
N ALA A 78 -6.91 14.43 14.97
CA ALA A 78 -6.89 15.86 15.32
C ALA A 78 -8.02 16.26 16.30
N ALA A 79 -9.14 15.51 16.32
CA ALA A 79 -10.28 15.79 17.19
C ALA A 79 -9.97 15.54 18.69
N ARG A 80 -9.08 14.58 19.01
CA ARG A 80 -8.70 14.29 20.40
C ARG A 80 -7.88 15.39 21.07
N GLY A 81 -7.14 16.20 20.30
CA GLY A 81 -6.35 17.31 20.82
C GLY A 81 -7.18 18.54 21.21
N GLN A 82 -8.37 18.71 20.63
CA GLN A 82 -9.21 19.90 20.85
C GLN A 82 -10.20 19.75 22.01
N ALA A 83 -10.55 18.53 22.41
CA ALA A 83 -11.44 18.30 23.56
C ALA A 83 -10.84 18.74 24.91
N ASN A 84 -9.50 18.86 25.02
CA ASN A 84 -8.83 19.16 26.29
C ASN A 84 -8.54 20.67 26.51
N VAL A 85 -8.78 21.54 25.51
CA VAL A 85 -8.54 22.99 25.67
C VAL A 85 -9.75 23.77 26.18
N ASN A 86 -10.95 23.18 26.11
CA ASN A 86 -12.19 23.81 26.60
C ASN A 86 -12.45 23.60 28.11
N GLY A 87 -11.61 22.83 28.80
CA GLY A 87 -11.70 22.61 30.26
C GLY A 87 -11.04 23.67 31.13
N ALA A 88 -10.26 24.60 30.55
CA ALA A 88 -9.45 25.57 31.31
C ALA A 88 -10.07 26.98 31.41
N ARG A 89 -11.30 27.18 30.93
CA ARG A 89 -12.06 28.43 31.13
C ARG A 89 -13.38 28.15 31.85
N ARG A 90 -13.30 27.90 33.15
CA ARG A 90 -14.33 28.27 34.13
C ARG A 90 -13.66 28.62 35.44
#